data_AF-A0A0D0FSJ4-F1
#
_entry.id   AF-A0A0D0FSJ4-F1
#
_cell.length_a   1.000
_cell.length_b   1.000
_cell.length_c   1.000
_cell.angle_alpha   90.00
_cell.angle_beta   90.00
_cell.angle_gamma   90.00
#
_symmetry.space_group_name_H-M   'P 1'
#
loop_
_entity.id
_entity.type
_entity.pdbx_description
1 polymer ?
#
loop_
_entity_poly.entity_id
_entity_poly.type
_entity_poly.pdbx_seq_one_letter_code
_entity_poly.pdbx_strand_id
1 'polypeptide(L)'
;MDKKLIDLFIKNAIAEDLGDGDHTSMSTIPAGTQGKAKLLIKEDGILAGVELAIEIFNQVDSSLQTEVFLKDGDAVRYGDIAFTVSGSSHSILLAERLVLNCMQRMSGIATKTHHVTQLLAPYQTQILDTRKTTPGLRYLEKWAVRIGGGVNHRIGLYDMILIKDNHVDYAGGIANAITAANQYLADKGKKLEIEIEVRNLEELNQVLEKGMVNRIMLDNFSFADLKQAVKLIDHRFTTEASGGITEESITEYAACGVDYISMGALTHSVKSLDMSLKAY
;
A
#
# COMPACT_ATOMS: atom_id res chain seq x y z
N MET A 1 3.67 -8.78 9.28
CA MET A 1 4.93 -8.55 8.56
C MET A 1 5.46 -9.87 7.97
N ASP A 2 5.82 -9.90 6.69
CA ASP A 2 6.49 -11.04 6.03
C ASP A 2 8.00 -10.88 6.17
N LYS A 3 8.59 -11.59 7.13
CA LYS A 3 10.01 -11.45 7.45
C LYS A 3 10.93 -11.75 6.28
N LYS A 4 10.59 -12.72 5.41
CA LYS A 4 11.47 -13.10 4.29
C LYS A 4 11.58 -11.97 3.26
N LEU A 5 10.46 -11.32 2.96
CA LEU A 5 10.44 -10.18 2.04
C LEU A 5 11.18 -8.98 2.63
N ILE A 6 10.96 -8.71 3.92
CA ILE A 6 11.65 -7.61 4.62
C ILE A 6 13.16 -7.86 4.69
N ASP A 7 13.59 -9.07 5.08
CA ASP A 7 15.01 -9.42 5.16
C ASP A 7 15.72 -9.25 3.82
N LEU A 8 15.08 -9.67 2.72
CA LEU A 8 15.63 -9.52 1.38
C LEU A 8 15.69 -8.05 0.94
N PHE A 9 14.63 -7.29 1.23
CA PHE A 9 14.58 -5.86 0.94
C PHE A 9 15.70 -5.11 1.67
N ILE A 10 15.84 -5.30 2.98
CA ILE A 10 16.84 -4.58 3.78
C ILE A 10 18.25 -4.96 3.32
N LYS A 11 18.54 -6.25 3.05
CA LYS A 11 19.84 -6.68 2.51
C LYS A 11 20.19 -5.98 1.20
N ASN A 12 19.23 -5.91 0.28
CA ASN A 12 19.46 -5.27 -1.02
C ASN A 12 19.66 -3.75 -0.86
N ALA A 13 18.89 -3.11 0.03
CA ALA A 13 18.99 -1.67 0.26
C ALA A 13 20.29 -1.28 0.98
N ILE A 14 20.76 -2.09 1.93
CA ILE A 14 22.08 -1.90 2.56
C ILE A 14 23.18 -2.09 1.51
N ALA A 15 23.09 -3.12 0.66
CA ALA A 15 24.08 -3.35 -0.39
C ALA A 15 24.13 -2.23 -1.44
N GLU A 16 22.99 -1.58 -1.72
CA GLU A 16 22.89 -0.40 -2.59
C GLU A 16 23.67 0.80 -2.02
N ASP A 17 23.52 1.08 -0.73
CA ASP A 17 24.03 2.32 -0.11
C ASP A 17 25.46 2.18 0.46
N LEU A 18 25.85 0.98 0.91
CA LEU A 18 27.11 0.78 1.66
C LEU A 18 28.34 0.54 0.77
N GLY A 19 28.19 -0.19 -0.34
CA GLY A 19 29.34 -0.59 -1.16
C GLY A 19 30.44 -1.30 -0.36
N ASP A 20 31.64 -0.73 -0.32
CA ASP A 20 32.79 -1.22 0.45
C ASP A 20 32.94 -0.59 1.85
N GLY A 21 32.08 0.37 2.21
CA GLY A 21 32.01 0.95 3.55
C GLY A 21 31.50 2.39 3.61
N ASP A 22 31.02 2.81 4.78
CA ASP A 22 30.73 4.22 5.07
C ASP A 22 32.02 4.96 5.44
N HIS A 23 32.74 5.39 4.39
CA HIS A 23 34.02 6.10 4.52
C HIS A 23 33.90 7.40 5.31
N THR A 24 32.73 8.05 5.33
CA THR A 24 32.52 9.29 6.07
C THR A 24 32.52 9.00 7.57
N SER A 25 31.70 8.05 8.03
CA SER A 25 31.68 7.67 9.45
C SER A 25 33.01 7.08 9.90
N MET A 26 33.64 6.23 9.09
CA MET A 26 34.92 5.61 9.41
C MET A 26 36.07 6.63 9.54
N SER A 27 36.08 7.69 8.74
CA SER A 27 37.15 8.70 8.76
C SER A 27 36.94 9.80 9.81
N THR A 28 35.69 10.06 10.21
CA THR A 28 35.34 11.19 11.10
C THR A 28 35.05 10.77 12.53
N ILE A 29 34.74 9.49 12.78
CA ILE A 29 34.32 8.98 14.09
C ILE A 29 35.22 7.80 14.50
N PRO A 30 35.87 7.83 15.67
CA PRO A 30 36.67 6.71 16.15
C PRO A 30 35.86 5.41 16.26
N ALA A 31 36.48 4.29 15.89
CA ALA A 31 35.88 2.97 16.03
C ALA A 31 35.49 2.69 17.49
N GLY A 32 34.33 2.07 17.70
CA GLY A 32 33.79 1.74 19.02
C GLY A 32 33.05 2.88 19.73
N THR A 33 32.99 4.08 19.14
CA THR A 33 32.22 5.20 19.68
C THR A 33 30.74 4.81 19.86
N GLN A 34 30.23 5.01 21.07
CA GLN A 34 28.82 4.82 21.40
C GLN A 34 28.08 6.16 21.30
N GLY A 35 26.83 6.12 20.83
CA GLY A 35 26.00 7.30 20.65
C GLY A 35 24.52 7.01 20.82
N LYS A 36 23.73 8.08 20.78
CA LYS A 36 22.27 8.05 20.76
C LYS A 36 21.75 8.94 19.64
N ALA A 37 20.65 8.53 19.03
CA ALA A 37 19.91 9.35 18.10
C ALA A 37 18.40 9.25 18.34
N LYS A 38 17.65 10.27 17.92
CA LYS A 38 16.20 10.32 18.03
C LYS A 38 15.56 10.63 16.69
N LEU A 39 14.47 9.94 16.37
CA LEU A 39 13.68 10.22 15.16
C LEU A 39 12.70 11.35 15.47
N LEU A 40 12.90 12.49 14.82
CA LEU A 40 12.07 13.68 14.92
C LEU A 40 11.11 13.78 13.73
N ILE A 41 9.84 14.01 14.04
CA ILE A 41 8.81 14.33 13.06
C ILE A 41 8.92 15.81 12.67
N LYS A 42 8.85 16.11 11.37
CA LYS A 42 8.93 17.49 10.84
C LYS A 42 7.71 17.90 10.03
N GLU A 43 6.68 17.07 9.99
CA GLU A 43 5.44 17.33 9.28
C GLU A 43 4.32 16.55 9.95
N ASP A 44 3.13 17.14 10.02
CA ASP A 44 1.96 16.50 10.62
C ASP A 44 1.46 15.36 9.71
N GLY A 45 0.97 14.26 10.30
CA GLY A 45 0.43 13.15 9.52
C GLY A 45 0.22 11.88 10.33
N ILE A 46 0.29 10.73 9.65
CA ILE A 46 0.20 9.39 10.23
C ILE A 46 1.56 8.71 10.14
N LEU A 47 2.07 8.27 11.28
CA LEU A 47 3.35 7.56 11.38
C LEU A 47 3.23 6.14 10.82
N ALA A 48 4.17 5.75 9.98
CA ALA A 48 4.29 4.39 9.48
C ALA A 48 5.76 4.01 9.19
N GLY A 49 6.10 2.75 9.48
CA GLY A 49 7.42 2.18 9.26
C GLY A 49 8.28 2.06 10.53
N VAL A 50 7.74 2.26 11.72
CA VAL A 50 8.45 2.06 13.00
C VAL A 50 8.86 0.60 13.15
N GLU A 51 7.96 -0.35 12.86
CA GLU A 51 8.30 -1.77 12.91
C GLU A 51 9.40 -2.14 11.91
N LEU A 52 9.37 -1.55 10.71
CA LEU A 52 10.41 -1.74 9.70
C LEU A 52 11.75 -1.13 10.12
N ALA A 53 11.74 0.05 10.74
CA ALA A 53 12.95 0.70 11.24
C ALA A 53 13.67 -0.17 12.28
N ILE A 54 12.91 -0.82 13.17
CA ILE A 54 13.47 -1.75 14.16
C ILE A 54 14.15 -2.94 13.47
N GLU A 55 13.53 -3.53 12.44
CA GLU A 55 14.14 -4.63 11.69
C GLU A 55 15.38 -4.16 10.89
N ILE A 56 15.40 -2.93 10.37
CA ILE A 56 16.58 -2.34 9.73
C ILE A 56 17.72 -2.21 10.75
N PHE A 57 17.47 -1.60 11.92
CA PHE A 57 18.50 -1.48 12.96
C PHE A 57 19.03 -2.84 13.39
N ASN A 58 18.14 -3.81 13.61
CA ASN A 58 18.53 -5.16 14.03
C ASN A 58 19.36 -5.90 12.96
N GLN A 59 19.07 -5.71 11.67
CA GLN A 59 19.84 -6.32 10.59
C GLN A 59 21.19 -5.63 10.36
N VAL A 60 21.27 -4.31 10.56
CA VAL A 60 22.54 -3.57 10.53
C VAL A 60 23.43 -3.95 11.71
N ASP A 61 22.87 -3.94 12.92
CA ASP A 61 23.57 -4.25 14.15
C ASP A 61 22.57 -4.62 15.26
N SER A 62 22.45 -5.92 15.53
CA SER A 62 21.56 -6.46 16.56
C SER A 62 21.85 -6.00 17.99
N SER A 63 22.99 -5.32 18.24
CA SER A 63 23.28 -4.73 19.55
C SER A 63 22.62 -3.37 19.77
N LEU A 64 22.14 -2.71 18.71
CA LEU A 64 21.42 -1.44 18.81
C LEU A 64 20.15 -1.59 19.65
N GLN A 65 19.94 -0.64 20.57
CA GLN A 65 18.78 -0.61 21.45
C GLN A 65 17.85 0.52 21.03
N THR A 66 16.60 0.17 20.70
CA THR A 66 15.56 1.12 20.29
C THR A 66 14.49 1.25 21.35
N GLU A 67 14.22 2.48 21.79
CA GLU A 67 13.11 2.82 22.69
C GLU A 67 12.02 3.54 21.89
N VAL A 68 10.85 2.92 21.77
CA VAL A 68 9.74 3.40 20.94
C VAL A 68 8.73 4.16 21.78
N PHE A 69 8.40 5.39 21.37
CA PHE A 69 7.41 6.24 22.03
C PHE A 69 6.10 6.32 21.24
N LEU A 70 6.17 6.25 19.91
CA LEU A 70 5.03 6.29 18.98
C LEU A 70 5.08 5.08 18.06
N LYS A 71 3.90 4.55 17.70
CA LYS A 71 3.73 3.32 16.93
C LYS A 71 3.16 3.63 15.54
N ASP A 72 3.23 2.64 14.67
CA ASP A 72 2.58 2.70 13.35
C ASP A 72 1.07 2.93 13.51
N GLY A 73 0.55 3.94 12.82
CA GLY A 73 -0.86 4.36 12.86
C GLY A 73 -1.13 5.54 13.80
N ASP A 74 -0.18 5.93 14.65
CA ASP A 74 -0.33 7.11 15.50
C ASP A 74 -0.34 8.39 14.65
N ALA A 75 -1.21 9.33 15.03
CA ALA A 75 -1.19 10.68 14.50
C ALA A 75 -0.04 11.47 15.13
N VAL A 76 0.74 12.16 14.30
CA VAL A 76 1.96 12.86 14.71
C VAL A 76 1.94 14.31 14.28
N ARG A 77 2.69 15.14 15.01
CA ARG A 77 2.88 16.57 14.77
C ARG A 77 4.36 16.93 14.68
N TYR A 78 4.64 18.07 14.05
CA TYR A 78 5.98 18.65 14.06
C TYR A 78 6.58 18.67 15.49
N GLY A 79 7.79 18.11 15.63
CA GLY A 79 8.54 18.10 16.88
C GLY A 79 8.35 16.84 17.73
N ASP A 80 7.37 15.99 17.40
CA ASP A 80 7.21 14.69 18.06
C ASP A 80 8.45 13.81 17.89
N ILE A 81 8.71 12.98 18.89
CA ILE A 81 9.81 11.99 18.88
C ILE A 81 9.18 10.60 18.76
N ALA A 82 9.42 9.91 17.65
CA ALA A 82 8.84 8.58 17.44
C ALA A 82 9.57 7.50 18.25
N PHE A 83 10.91 7.53 18.24
CA PHE A 83 11.75 6.62 18.99
C PHE A 83 13.14 7.22 19.22
N THR A 84 13.89 6.62 20.13
CA THR A 84 15.35 6.78 20.20
C THR A 84 16.07 5.46 19.92
N VAL A 85 17.28 5.55 19.40
CA VAL A 85 18.18 4.40 19.16
C VAL A 85 19.53 4.70 19.81
N SER A 86 20.16 3.68 20.40
CA SER A 86 21.45 3.80 21.07
C SER A 86 22.37 2.60 20.80
N GLY A 87 23.68 2.84 20.76
CA GLY A 87 24.71 1.84 20.49
C GLY A 87 25.85 2.41 19.65
N SER A 88 26.44 1.60 18.78
CA SER A 88 27.53 2.03 17.87
C SER A 88 27.10 3.19 16.98
N SER A 89 27.81 4.32 17.05
CA SER A 89 27.52 5.50 16.22
C SER A 89 27.66 5.20 14.72
N HIS A 90 28.62 4.35 14.33
CA HIS A 90 28.78 3.90 12.94
C HIS A 90 27.55 3.11 12.47
N SER A 91 27.02 2.22 13.31
CA SER A 91 25.84 1.40 12.97
C SER A 91 24.58 2.27 12.86
N ILE A 92 24.41 3.25 13.74
CA ILE A 92 23.28 4.20 13.68
C ILE A 92 23.33 5.01 12.37
N LEU A 93 24.50 5.55 12.01
CA LEU A 93 24.67 6.37 10.80
C LEU A 93 24.51 5.56 9.52
N LEU A 94 25.01 4.32 9.48
CA LEU A 94 24.80 3.39 8.36
C LEU A 94 23.31 3.12 8.14
N ALA A 95 22.54 2.90 9.21
CA ALA A 95 21.10 2.64 9.11
C ALA A 95 20.27 3.89 8.77
N GLU A 96 20.79 5.09 9.05
CA GLU A 96 20.02 6.35 9.07
C GLU A 96 19.23 6.57 7.78
N ARG A 97 19.91 6.54 6.64
CA ARG A 97 19.30 6.93 5.36
C ARG A 97 18.21 5.93 4.94
N LEU A 98 18.46 4.64 5.12
CA LEU A 98 17.50 3.59 4.81
C LEU A 98 16.25 3.70 5.70
N VAL A 99 16.44 3.89 7.01
CA VAL A 99 15.33 4.10 7.96
C VAL A 99 14.49 5.30 7.55
N LEU A 100 15.12 6.46 7.28
CA LEU A 100 14.42 7.67 6.89
C LEU A 100 13.68 7.47 5.57
N ASN A 101 14.33 6.97 4.52
CA ASN A 101 13.70 6.77 3.22
C ASN A 101 12.45 5.87 3.31
N CYS A 102 12.53 4.80 4.10
CA CYS A 102 11.41 3.89 4.32
C CYS A 102 10.27 4.56 5.10
N MET A 103 10.56 5.11 6.28
CA MET A 103 9.55 5.69 7.15
C MET A 103 8.89 6.93 6.53
N GLN A 104 9.65 7.81 5.89
CA GLN A 104 9.11 9.00 5.23
C GLN A 104 8.15 8.61 4.10
N ARG A 105 8.52 7.60 3.29
CA ARG A 105 7.66 7.08 2.21
C ARG A 105 6.40 6.42 2.75
N MET A 106 6.54 5.50 3.71
CA MET A 106 5.41 4.79 4.31
C MET A 106 4.47 5.78 5.02
N SER A 107 5.01 6.73 5.79
CA SER A 107 4.20 7.73 6.50
C SER A 107 3.48 8.67 5.54
N GLY A 108 4.09 9.04 4.41
CA GLY A 108 3.39 9.78 3.35
C GLY A 108 2.17 9.01 2.81
N ILE A 109 2.33 7.71 2.56
CA ILE A 109 1.24 6.84 2.04
C ILE A 109 0.15 6.67 3.10
N ALA A 110 0.53 6.39 4.35
CA ALA A 110 -0.40 6.23 5.45
C ALA A 110 -1.19 7.52 5.70
N THR A 111 -0.53 8.68 5.66
CA THR A 111 -1.16 10.00 5.80
C THR A 111 -2.19 10.26 4.71
N LYS A 112 -1.83 10.04 3.45
CA LYS A 112 -2.76 10.21 2.33
C LYS A 112 -3.94 9.23 2.42
N THR A 113 -3.65 7.97 2.72
CA THR A 113 -4.70 6.94 2.87
C THR A 113 -5.65 7.27 4.00
N HIS A 114 -5.12 7.74 5.14
CA HIS A 114 -5.94 8.17 6.27
C HIS A 114 -6.85 9.33 5.91
N HIS A 115 -6.32 10.35 5.24
CA HIS A 115 -7.13 11.47 4.73
C HIS A 115 -8.30 10.98 3.88
N VAL A 116 -8.04 10.14 2.89
CA VAL A 116 -9.07 9.57 2.01
C VAL A 116 -10.08 8.72 2.78
N THR A 117 -9.61 7.93 3.74
CA THR A 117 -10.48 7.10 4.58
C THR A 117 -11.41 7.96 5.45
N GLN A 118 -10.94 9.12 5.92
CA GLN A 118 -11.80 10.07 6.64
C GLN A 118 -12.89 10.69 5.74
N LEU A 119 -12.58 10.98 4.47
CA LEU A 119 -13.60 11.45 3.51
C LEU A 119 -14.70 10.39 3.28
N LEU A 120 -14.33 9.11 3.37
CA LEU A 120 -15.24 7.98 3.19
C LEU A 120 -15.99 7.54 4.46
N ALA A 121 -15.64 8.07 5.63
CA ALA A 121 -16.21 7.65 6.92
C ALA A 121 -17.76 7.71 7.00
N PRO A 122 -18.47 8.65 6.32
CA PRO A 122 -19.94 8.65 6.29
C PRO A 122 -20.57 7.53 5.45
N TYR A 123 -19.79 6.79 4.67
CA TYR A 123 -20.24 5.77 3.72
C TYR A 123 -19.80 4.37 4.18
N GLN A 124 -20.41 3.33 3.60
CA GLN A 124 -19.95 1.95 3.80
C GLN A 124 -18.75 1.59 2.90
N THR A 125 -18.44 2.47 1.94
CA THR A 125 -17.37 2.29 0.96
C THR A 125 -16.00 2.29 1.60
N GLN A 126 -15.16 1.32 1.25
CA GLN A 126 -13.77 1.23 1.68
C GLN A 126 -12.80 1.58 0.54
N ILE A 127 -11.68 2.23 0.89
CA ILE A 127 -10.64 2.55 -0.08
C ILE A 127 -9.68 1.37 -0.28
N LEU A 128 -9.38 1.05 -1.54
CA LEU A 128 -8.42 0.05 -1.96
C LEU A 128 -7.19 0.69 -2.61
N ASP A 129 -6.03 0.12 -2.32
CA ASP A 129 -4.83 0.34 -3.12
C ASP A 129 -4.86 -0.41 -4.47
N THR A 130 -3.75 -0.38 -5.20
CA THR A 130 -3.63 -1.10 -6.48
C THR A 130 -2.27 -1.77 -6.63
N ARG A 131 -1.97 -2.29 -7.82
CA ARG A 131 -0.63 -2.75 -8.22
C ARG A 131 0.24 -1.64 -8.85
N LYS A 132 -0.27 -0.40 -8.95
CA LYS A 132 0.47 0.79 -9.40
C LYS A 132 1.39 1.30 -8.27
N THR A 133 2.34 0.46 -7.91
CA THR A 133 3.27 0.64 -6.80
C THR A 133 4.69 0.84 -7.33
N THR A 134 5.57 1.40 -6.52
CA THR A 134 7.00 1.44 -6.85
C THR A 134 7.54 0.02 -7.01
N PRO A 135 8.27 -0.30 -8.09
CA PRO A 135 8.89 -1.61 -8.27
C PRO A 135 9.77 -1.99 -7.07
N GLY A 136 9.68 -3.23 -6.60
CA GLY A 136 10.42 -3.72 -5.43
C GLY A 136 9.83 -3.33 -4.07
N LEU A 137 9.05 -2.24 -3.97
CA LEU A 137 8.55 -1.71 -2.69
C LEU A 137 7.08 -2.04 -2.40
N ARG A 138 6.40 -2.77 -3.28
CA ARG A 138 4.94 -3.03 -3.19
C ARG A 138 4.51 -3.47 -1.80
N TYR A 139 5.25 -4.38 -1.17
CA TYR A 139 4.89 -4.88 0.16
C TYR A 139 4.83 -3.76 1.20
N LEU A 140 5.83 -2.87 1.21
CA LEU A 140 5.91 -1.74 2.14
C LEU A 140 4.82 -0.71 1.87
N GLU A 141 4.57 -0.40 0.58
CA GLU A 141 3.54 0.57 0.21
C GLU A 141 2.14 0.08 0.57
N LYS A 142 1.82 -1.20 0.32
CA LYS A 142 0.55 -1.81 0.73
C LYS A 142 0.43 -1.96 2.24
N TRP A 143 1.55 -2.14 2.95
CA TRP A 143 1.55 -2.12 4.42
C TRP A 143 1.21 -0.71 4.94
N ALA A 144 1.79 0.34 4.34
CA ALA A 144 1.47 1.71 4.69
C ALA A 144 0.00 2.10 4.42
N VAL A 145 -0.59 1.61 3.32
CA VAL A 145 -2.05 1.78 3.05
C VAL A 145 -2.87 1.20 4.20
N ARG A 146 -2.55 -0.02 4.66
CA ARG A 146 -3.23 -0.65 5.80
C ARG A 146 -3.09 0.15 7.09
N ILE A 147 -1.90 0.69 7.36
CA ILE A 147 -1.65 1.55 8.53
C ILE A 147 -2.53 2.81 8.46
N GLY A 148 -2.68 3.40 7.27
CA GLY A 148 -3.57 4.55 7.05
C GLY A 148 -5.07 4.23 7.10
N GLY A 149 -5.49 2.98 7.32
CA GLY A 149 -6.90 2.58 7.37
C GLY A 149 -7.51 2.13 6.04
N GLY A 150 -6.72 2.07 4.97
CA GLY A 150 -7.15 1.50 3.70
C GLY A 150 -7.11 -0.03 3.70
N VAL A 151 -7.68 -0.62 2.65
CA VAL A 151 -7.71 -2.06 2.44
C VAL A 151 -6.81 -2.41 1.24
N ASN A 152 -6.19 -3.59 1.29
CA ASN A 152 -5.35 -4.03 0.19
C ASN A 152 -6.19 -4.77 -0.84
N HIS A 153 -6.10 -4.34 -2.09
CA HIS A 153 -6.40 -5.18 -3.25
C HIS A 153 -5.33 -6.28 -3.39
N ARG A 154 -5.44 -7.15 -4.39
CA ARG A 154 -4.48 -8.24 -4.63
C ARG A 154 -3.02 -7.73 -4.65
N ILE A 155 -2.12 -8.51 -4.05
CA ILE A 155 -0.68 -8.26 -4.00
C ILE A 155 -0.05 -8.45 -5.39
N GLY A 156 -0.51 -9.45 -6.14
CA GLY A 156 0.12 -9.86 -7.38
C GLY A 156 -0.85 -10.39 -8.43
N LEU A 157 -0.31 -11.10 -9.42
CA LEU A 157 -1.12 -11.83 -10.39
C LEU A 157 -1.54 -13.21 -9.88
N TYR A 158 -0.98 -13.64 -8.74
CA TYR A 158 -1.04 -15.01 -8.26
C TYR A 158 -2.13 -15.27 -7.21
N ASP A 159 -2.64 -14.21 -6.58
CA ASP A 159 -3.51 -14.27 -5.40
C ASP A 159 -4.98 -13.88 -5.69
N MET A 160 -5.27 -13.34 -6.88
CA MET A 160 -6.64 -13.14 -7.35
C MET A 160 -6.68 -13.04 -8.88
N ILE A 161 -7.68 -13.64 -9.50
CA ILE A 161 -7.96 -13.47 -10.93
C ILE A 161 -8.71 -12.14 -11.09
N LEU A 162 -8.15 -11.24 -11.90
CA LEU A 162 -8.83 -10.01 -12.34
C LEU A 162 -8.89 -10.02 -13.86
N ILE A 163 -10.07 -10.26 -14.39
CA ILE A 163 -10.37 -10.25 -15.82
C ILE A 163 -10.54 -8.79 -16.23
N LYS A 164 -9.56 -8.26 -16.95
CA LYS A 164 -9.60 -6.90 -17.52
C LYS A 164 -10.13 -6.89 -18.94
N ASP A 165 -10.45 -5.72 -19.46
CA ASP A 165 -10.81 -5.43 -20.86
C ASP A 165 -10.06 -6.29 -21.89
N ASN A 166 -8.74 -6.28 -21.86
CA ASN A 166 -7.89 -7.00 -22.80
C ASN A 166 -8.11 -8.52 -22.71
N HIS A 167 -8.37 -9.06 -21.52
CA HIS A 167 -8.64 -10.49 -21.35
C HIS A 167 -10.01 -10.86 -21.94
N VAL A 168 -11.01 -9.99 -21.79
CA VAL A 168 -12.33 -10.17 -22.38
C VAL A 168 -12.21 -10.19 -23.91
N ASP A 169 -11.48 -9.22 -24.47
CA ASP A 169 -11.28 -9.11 -25.91
C ASP A 169 -10.54 -10.34 -26.47
N TYR A 170 -9.46 -10.78 -25.82
CA TYR A 170 -8.73 -11.99 -26.23
C TYR A 170 -9.51 -13.30 -26.03
N ALA A 171 -10.41 -13.36 -25.04
CA ALA A 171 -11.27 -14.53 -24.82
C ALA A 171 -12.49 -14.57 -25.77
N GLY A 172 -12.72 -13.50 -26.54
CA GLY A 172 -13.88 -13.37 -27.42
C GLY A 172 -15.18 -13.13 -26.65
N GLY A 173 -15.13 -12.39 -25.53
CA GLY A 173 -16.31 -11.93 -24.79
C GLY A 173 -16.36 -12.31 -23.30
N ILE A 174 -17.24 -11.64 -22.56
CA ILE A 174 -17.38 -11.73 -21.10
C ILE A 174 -17.66 -13.17 -20.65
N ALA A 175 -18.66 -13.81 -21.27
CA ALA A 175 -19.08 -15.17 -20.92
C ALA A 175 -17.96 -16.21 -21.11
N ASN A 176 -17.14 -16.05 -22.16
CA ASN A 176 -16.01 -16.93 -22.44
C ASN A 176 -14.89 -16.72 -21.41
N ALA A 177 -14.56 -15.46 -21.09
CA ALA A 177 -13.54 -15.14 -20.10
C ALA A 177 -13.89 -15.71 -18.71
N ILE A 178 -15.13 -15.52 -18.25
CA ILE A 178 -15.61 -16.05 -16.96
C ILE A 178 -15.56 -17.58 -16.95
N THR A 179 -16.02 -18.22 -18.03
CA THR A 179 -16.03 -19.70 -18.14
C THR A 179 -14.60 -20.25 -18.09
N ALA A 180 -13.68 -19.67 -18.87
CA ALA A 180 -12.29 -20.08 -18.92
C ALA A 180 -11.58 -19.90 -17.57
N ALA A 181 -11.83 -18.79 -16.86
CA ALA A 181 -11.26 -18.53 -15.55
C ALA A 181 -11.71 -19.57 -14.51
N ASN A 182 -13.01 -19.88 -14.47
CA ASN A 182 -13.56 -20.89 -13.55
C ASN A 182 -13.06 -22.31 -13.88
N GLN A 183 -13.00 -22.67 -15.16
CA GLN A 183 -12.45 -23.95 -15.59
C GLN A 183 -10.99 -24.09 -15.18
N TYR A 184 -10.19 -23.04 -15.36
CA TYR A 184 -8.79 -23.01 -14.93
C TYR A 184 -8.65 -23.25 -13.41
N LEU A 185 -9.50 -22.62 -12.60
CA LEU A 185 -9.49 -22.84 -11.15
C LEU A 185 -9.81 -24.30 -10.80
N ALA A 186 -10.82 -24.89 -11.45
CA ALA A 186 -11.18 -26.30 -11.26
C ALA A 186 -10.04 -27.24 -11.66
N ASP A 187 -9.47 -27.07 -12.86
CA ASP A 187 -8.40 -27.91 -13.40
C ASP A 187 -7.12 -27.84 -12.57
N LYS A 188 -6.83 -26.68 -11.98
CA LYS A 188 -5.65 -26.46 -11.14
C LYS A 188 -5.92 -26.68 -9.64
N GLY A 189 -7.15 -26.99 -9.24
CA GLY A 189 -7.54 -27.11 -7.83
C GLY A 189 -7.27 -25.85 -7.02
N LYS A 190 -7.35 -24.66 -7.65
CA LYS A 190 -7.10 -23.37 -7.01
C LYS A 190 -8.40 -22.77 -6.46
N LYS A 191 -8.28 -22.08 -5.32
CA LYS A 191 -9.38 -21.34 -4.69
C LYS A 191 -9.04 -19.85 -4.64
N LEU A 192 -9.07 -19.21 -5.80
CA LEU A 192 -8.87 -17.76 -5.92
C LEU A 192 -10.21 -17.10 -6.21
N GLU A 193 -10.40 -15.88 -5.71
CA GLU A 193 -11.52 -15.06 -6.12
C GLU A 193 -11.34 -14.60 -7.58
N ILE A 194 -12.46 -14.38 -8.27
CA ILE A 194 -12.53 -13.83 -9.61
C ILE A 194 -13.21 -12.47 -9.53
N GLU A 195 -12.49 -11.43 -9.93
CA GLU A 195 -13.01 -10.11 -10.21
C GLU A 195 -13.05 -9.89 -11.73
N ILE A 196 -14.06 -9.20 -12.22
CA ILE A 196 -14.16 -8.79 -13.62
C ILE A 196 -14.40 -7.28 -13.75
N GLU A 197 -13.65 -6.66 -14.65
CA GLU A 197 -13.79 -5.27 -15.05
C GLU A 197 -14.81 -5.17 -16.18
N VAL A 198 -15.76 -4.25 -16.05
CA VAL A 198 -16.75 -3.92 -17.08
C VAL A 198 -16.66 -2.44 -17.44
N ARG A 199 -16.88 -2.12 -18.72
CA ARG A 199 -16.74 -0.77 -19.28
C ARG A 199 -18.04 0.00 -19.41
N ASN A 200 -19.18 -0.71 -19.38
CA ASN A 200 -20.51 -0.12 -19.57
C ASN A 200 -21.61 -1.06 -19.03
N LEU A 201 -22.85 -0.58 -19.05
CA LEU A 201 -24.02 -1.31 -18.55
C LEU A 201 -24.35 -2.57 -19.37
N GLU A 202 -23.97 -2.63 -20.65
CA GLU A 202 -24.18 -3.82 -21.49
C GLU A 202 -23.28 -4.98 -21.03
N GLU A 203 -21.98 -4.72 -20.85
CA GLU A 203 -21.06 -5.70 -20.29
C GLU A 203 -21.46 -6.12 -18.87
N LEU A 204 -21.92 -5.17 -18.05
CA LEU A 204 -22.45 -5.47 -16.72
C LEU A 204 -23.60 -6.49 -16.80
N ASN A 205 -24.58 -6.29 -17.69
CA ASN A 205 -25.69 -7.23 -17.84
C ASN A 205 -25.20 -8.63 -18.23
N GLN A 206 -24.21 -8.75 -19.11
CA GLN A 206 -23.61 -10.04 -19.45
C GLN A 206 -22.98 -10.73 -18.24
N VAL A 207 -22.30 -9.98 -17.36
CA VAL A 207 -21.76 -10.52 -16.10
C VAL A 207 -22.88 -10.96 -15.16
N LEU A 208 -23.93 -10.16 -15.01
CA LEU A 208 -25.06 -10.46 -14.14
C LEU A 208 -25.86 -11.70 -14.58
N GLU A 209 -25.99 -11.92 -15.89
CA GLU A 209 -26.60 -13.13 -16.47
C GLU A 209 -25.71 -14.36 -16.28
N LYS A 210 -24.39 -14.21 -16.49
CA LYS A 210 -23.45 -15.32 -16.43
C LYS A 210 -23.13 -15.74 -14.98
N GLY A 211 -23.00 -14.79 -14.08
CA GLY A 211 -22.53 -15.00 -12.71
C GLY A 211 -21.11 -15.55 -12.64
N MET A 212 -20.84 -16.40 -11.64
CA MET A 212 -19.56 -17.12 -11.45
C MET A 212 -18.34 -16.19 -11.26
N VAL A 213 -18.57 -15.00 -10.72
CA VAL A 213 -17.53 -14.07 -10.27
C VAL A 213 -17.83 -13.65 -8.83
N ASN A 214 -16.82 -13.16 -8.13
CA ASN A 214 -16.93 -12.69 -6.74
C ASN A 214 -17.15 -11.17 -6.68
N ARG A 215 -16.53 -10.42 -7.60
CA ARG A 215 -16.53 -8.96 -7.61
C ARG A 215 -16.66 -8.40 -9.02
N ILE A 216 -17.33 -7.25 -9.14
CA ILE A 216 -17.47 -6.50 -10.39
C ILE A 216 -16.84 -5.11 -10.21
N MET A 217 -15.86 -4.80 -11.07
CA MET A 217 -15.24 -3.49 -11.16
C MET A 217 -15.90 -2.66 -12.27
N LEU A 218 -16.46 -1.52 -11.88
CA LEU A 218 -17.12 -0.53 -12.74
C LEU A 218 -16.07 0.52 -13.15
N ASP A 219 -15.38 0.30 -14.27
CA ASP A 219 -14.23 1.12 -14.67
C ASP A 219 -14.66 2.36 -15.49
N ASN A 220 -14.27 3.54 -15.03
CA ASN A 220 -14.55 4.83 -15.66
C ASN A 220 -16.05 5.12 -15.91
N PHE A 221 -16.95 4.59 -15.08
CA PHE A 221 -18.37 4.90 -15.16
C PHE A 221 -18.66 6.35 -14.77
N SER A 222 -19.59 6.99 -15.50
CA SER A 222 -20.16 8.27 -15.06
C SER A 222 -20.97 8.08 -13.77
N PHE A 223 -21.17 9.13 -12.97
CA PHE A 223 -22.00 9.02 -11.74
C PHE A 223 -23.43 8.54 -12.02
N ALA A 224 -24.00 8.89 -13.19
CA ALA A 224 -25.33 8.44 -13.57
C ALA A 224 -25.33 6.93 -13.85
N ASP A 225 -24.38 6.45 -14.65
CA ASP A 225 -24.25 5.04 -14.99
C ASP A 225 -23.86 4.21 -13.76
N LEU A 226 -23.02 4.74 -12.88
CA LEU A 226 -22.59 4.07 -11.66
C LEU A 226 -23.76 3.83 -10.71
N LYS A 227 -24.62 4.84 -10.48
CA LYS A 227 -25.86 4.67 -9.68
C LYS A 227 -26.79 3.64 -10.30
N GLN A 228 -26.93 3.65 -11.63
CA GLN A 228 -27.72 2.66 -12.33
C GLN A 228 -27.12 1.25 -12.19
N ALA A 229 -25.80 1.12 -12.34
CA ALA A 229 -25.08 -0.14 -12.22
C ALA A 229 -25.22 -0.74 -10.82
N VAL A 230 -24.97 0.03 -9.75
CA VAL A 230 -25.13 -0.41 -8.37
C VAL A 230 -26.57 -0.88 -8.11
N LYS A 231 -27.57 -0.15 -8.62
CA LYS A 231 -28.99 -0.55 -8.52
C LYS A 231 -29.29 -1.85 -9.26
N LEU A 232 -28.69 -2.10 -10.43
CA LEU A 232 -28.89 -3.35 -11.19
C LEU A 232 -28.20 -4.55 -10.53
N ILE A 233 -27.05 -4.31 -9.89
CA ILE A 233 -26.31 -5.33 -9.14
C ILE A 233 -27.12 -5.75 -7.90
N ASP A 234 -27.78 -4.79 -7.23
CA ASP A 234 -28.68 -5.02 -6.10
C ASP A 234 -28.04 -5.90 -5.01
N HIS A 235 -26.79 -5.54 -4.63
CA HIS A 235 -25.98 -6.24 -3.62
C HIS A 235 -25.71 -7.73 -3.90
N ARG A 236 -25.99 -8.24 -5.12
CA ARG A 236 -25.71 -9.65 -5.49
C ARG A 236 -24.22 -9.95 -5.66
N PHE A 237 -23.42 -8.92 -5.92
CA PHE A 237 -21.98 -8.98 -6.09
C PHE A 237 -21.33 -7.84 -5.35
N THR A 238 -20.10 -8.06 -4.85
CA THR A 238 -19.24 -6.97 -4.37
C THR A 238 -18.92 -6.05 -5.54
N THR A 239 -18.99 -4.75 -5.30
CA THR A 239 -18.78 -3.70 -6.29
C THR A 239 -17.52 -2.90 -6.00
N GLU A 240 -16.80 -2.57 -7.06
CA GLU A 240 -15.62 -1.70 -6.99
C GLU A 240 -15.74 -0.60 -8.06
N ALA A 241 -15.57 0.67 -7.69
CA ALA A 241 -15.38 1.75 -8.65
C ALA A 241 -13.89 2.04 -8.87
N SER A 242 -13.50 2.24 -10.12
CA SER A 242 -12.13 2.54 -10.54
C SER A 242 -12.14 3.54 -11.69
N GLY A 243 -10.98 4.17 -11.93
CA GLY A 243 -10.74 4.99 -13.12
C GLY A 243 -10.88 6.49 -12.85
N GLY A 244 -9.76 7.21 -12.87
CA GLY A 244 -9.73 8.68 -12.78
C GLY A 244 -10.25 9.29 -11.46
N ILE A 245 -10.52 8.48 -10.44
CA ILE A 245 -11.08 8.94 -9.16
C ILE A 245 -10.04 9.74 -8.38
N THR A 246 -10.45 10.92 -7.92
CA THR A 246 -9.61 11.89 -7.17
C THR A 246 -10.17 12.10 -5.77
N GLU A 247 -9.40 12.79 -4.91
CA GLU A 247 -9.83 13.14 -3.54
C GLU A 247 -11.08 14.04 -3.56
N GLU A 248 -11.22 14.89 -4.58
CA GLU A 248 -12.36 15.80 -4.74
C GLU A 248 -13.63 15.10 -5.23
N SER A 249 -13.50 13.96 -5.92
CA SER A 249 -14.64 13.24 -6.50
C SER A 249 -15.04 11.97 -5.74
N ILE A 250 -14.20 11.52 -4.80
CA ILE A 250 -14.34 10.21 -4.16
C ILE A 250 -15.66 10.08 -3.39
N THR A 251 -16.14 11.16 -2.78
CA THR A 251 -17.38 11.17 -2.00
C THR A 251 -18.62 10.95 -2.88
N GLU A 252 -18.61 11.43 -4.12
CA GLU A 252 -19.68 11.23 -5.08
C GLU A 252 -19.72 9.79 -5.58
N TYR A 253 -18.55 9.16 -5.80
CA TYR A 253 -18.48 7.73 -6.08
C TYR A 253 -19.01 6.90 -4.91
N ALA A 254 -18.60 7.20 -3.68
CA ALA A 254 -19.07 6.50 -2.48
C ALA A 254 -20.58 6.67 -2.26
N ALA A 255 -21.12 7.87 -2.53
CA ALA A 255 -22.55 8.15 -2.47
C ALA A 255 -23.39 7.36 -3.49
N CYS A 256 -22.77 6.78 -4.52
CA CYS A 256 -23.45 5.87 -5.43
C CYS A 256 -23.68 4.47 -4.82
N GLY A 257 -23.03 4.16 -3.70
CA GLY A 257 -23.26 2.93 -2.93
C GLY A 257 -22.35 1.76 -3.30
N VAL A 258 -21.17 2.01 -3.87
CA VAL A 258 -20.19 0.95 -4.12
C VAL A 258 -19.52 0.47 -2.83
N ASP A 259 -19.16 -0.80 -2.77
CA ASP A 259 -18.49 -1.39 -1.60
C ASP A 259 -17.04 -0.92 -1.51
N TYR A 260 -16.37 -0.80 -2.66
CA TYR A 260 -14.99 -0.39 -2.75
C TYR A 260 -14.76 0.71 -3.79
N ILE A 261 -13.74 1.52 -3.53
CA ILE A 261 -13.13 2.41 -4.52
C ILE A 261 -11.64 2.08 -4.56
N SER A 262 -11.07 1.82 -5.74
CA SER A 262 -9.61 1.65 -5.86
C SER A 262 -8.93 2.90 -6.40
N MET A 263 -7.86 3.32 -5.72
CA MET A 263 -7.15 4.56 -6.02
C MET A 263 -5.64 4.30 -6.13
N GLY A 264 -5.12 4.32 -7.36
CA GLY A 264 -3.68 4.16 -7.60
C GLY A 264 -2.83 5.28 -6.99
N ALA A 265 -3.40 6.48 -6.87
CA ALA A 265 -2.71 7.66 -6.36
C ALA A 265 -2.28 7.54 -4.88
N LEU A 266 -2.81 6.54 -4.15
CA LEU A 266 -2.35 6.20 -2.80
C LEU A 266 -0.91 5.69 -2.76
N THR A 267 -0.39 5.18 -3.87
CA THR A 267 0.98 4.64 -3.93
C THR A 267 1.83 5.35 -4.96
N HIS A 268 1.39 5.55 -6.20
CA HIS A 268 2.28 6.14 -7.22
C HIS A 268 2.45 7.66 -7.14
N SER A 269 1.57 8.38 -6.43
CA SER A 269 1.57 9.85 -6.36
C SER A 269 1.41 10.32 -4.92
N VAL A 270 2.49 10.16 -4.15
CA VAL A 270 2.55 10.49 -2.72
C VAL A 270 3.82 11.27 -2.41
N LYS A 271 3.64 12.37 -1.69
CA LYS A 271 4.72 13.13 -1.06
C LYS A 271 5.13 12.41 0.23
N SER A 272 6.43 12.16 0.40
CA SER A 272 6.96 11.61 1.65
C SER A 272 6.79 12.61 2.80
N LEU A 273 6.54 12.11 4.01
CA LEU A 273 6.40 12.92 5.24
C LEU A 273 7.79 13.27 5.78
N ASP A 274 8.09 14.55 6.02
CA ASP A 274 9.44 14.96 6.44
C ASP A 274 9.79 14.51 7.87
N MET A 275 11.02 14.02 8.03
CA MET A 275 11.55 13.46 9.27
C MET A 275 13.08 13.66 9.34
N SER A 276 13.66 13.53 10.54
CA SER A 276 15.12 13.41 10.66
C SER A 276 15.51 12.52 11.83
N LEU A 277 16.57 11.75 11.67
CA LEU A 277 17.26 11.08 12.76
C LEU A 277 18.40 11.99 13.21
N LYS A 278 18.39 12.43 14.49
CA LYS A 278 19.42 13.36 14.99
C LYS A 278 20.13 12.80 16.22
N ALA A 279 21.45 12.86 16.21
CA ALA A 279 22.27 12.61 17.38
C ALA A 279 21.97 13.63 18.50
N TYR A 280 22.10 13.20 19.76
CA TYR A 280 21.91 14.04 20.94
C TYR A 280 22.67 13.52 22.16
#